data_AF-A0A4Q3C8K5-F1
#
_entry.id   AF-A0A4Q3C8K5-F1
#
_cell.length_a   1.000
_cell.length_b   1.000
_cell.length_c   1.000
_cell.angle_alpha   90.00
_cell.angle_beta   90.00
_cell.angle_gamma   90.00
#
_symmetry.space_group_name_H-M   'P 1'
#
loop_
_entity.id
_entity.type
_entity.pdbx_description
1 polymer ?
#
loop_
_entity_poly.entity_id
_entity_poly.type
_entity_poly.pdbx_seq_one_letter_code
_entity_poly.pdbx_strand_id
1 'polypeptide(L)'
;EVAARLISGLPLTIKPYNTMFGTYGSDLRDQAMMLETLTLLGQQKRAAGLMRTVATRLSQDSWYSTQTTAYSLIAIAQYCGINKNGSKLDFNYQASSNKGNVNSKSYLWQTSAAPNGGKVFIKNNGTNRLYVRLIQSGQPSSGTLTETNVDPDVLVMRMAYFTLGGKPLDPAKLKQGTDFVAQVTLKNPGKRGRYDNMALTQVFPSGWEILNTRMMNNDEAFKSSVSDYRDIRDDRVNTYFSLSEGQEVTYYVMLNAAYAGRYFQPTTYCEAMYDSSINALLKGQWVEVVK
;
A
#
# COMPACT_ATOMS: atom_id res chain seq x y z
N GLU A 1 -3.20 35.19 -18.09
CA GLU A 1 -3.13 35.14 -19.56
C GLU A 1 -2.13 34.12 -20.10
N VAL A 2 -0.85 34.15 -19.67
CA VAL A 2 0.19 33.18 -20.09
C VAL A 2 -0.21 31.72 -19.83
N ALA A 3 -0.71 31.41 -18.63
CA ALA A 3 -1.12 30.05 -18.27
C ALA A 3 -2.27 29.50 -19.16
N ALA A 4 -3.20 30.36 -19.58
CA ALA A 4 -4.28 29.96 -20.48
C ALA A 4 -3.77 29.66 -21.90
N ARG A 5 -2.73 30.38 -22.36
CA ARG A 5 -2.07 30.10 -23.65
C ARG A 5 -1.30 28.78 -23.61
N LEU A 6 -0.60 28.49 -22.51
CA LEU A 6 0.17 27.25 -22.34
C LEU A 6 -0.69 25.99 -22.46
N ILE A 7 -1.94 26.04 -22.00
CA ILE A 7 -2.85 24.88 -22.04
C ILE A 7 -3.81 24.87 -23.23
N SER A 8 -3.68 25.84 -24.14
CA SER A 8 -4.58 25.97 -25.28
C SER A 8 -4.39 24.82 -26.26
N GLY A 9 -5.48 24.17 -26.67
CA GLY A 9 -5.45 23.06 -27.62
C GLY A 9 -4.92 21.73 -27.08
N LEU A 10 -4.47 21.66 -25.82
CA LEU A 10 -3.98 20.42 -25.23
C LEU A 10 -5.13 19.46 -24.87
N PRO A 11 -4.95 18.15 -25.10
CA PRO A 11 -5.94 17.15 -24.71
C PRO A 11 -6.04 17.03 -23.19
N LEU A 12 -7.22 16.67 -22.71
CA LEU A 12 -7.48 16.35 -21.29
C LEU A 12 -7.50 14.85 -21.03
N THR A 13 -7.18 14.05 -22.04
CA THR A 13 -7.16 12.59 -21.99
C THR A 13 -5.73 12.11 -22.09
N ILE A 14 -5.38 11.14 -21.25
CA ILE A 14 -4.05 10.58 -21.15
C ILE A 14 -4.16 9.09 -21.40
N LYS A 15 -3.25 8.54 -22.21
CA LYS A 15 -3.18 7.10 -22.44
C LYS A 15 -2.77 6.39 -21.14
N PRO A 16 -3.31 5.20 -20.83
CA PRO A 16 -2.92 4.48 -19.61
C PRO A 16 -1.41 4.26 -19.53
N TYR A 17 -0.82 4.60 -18.39
CA TYR A 17 0.59 4.35 -18.08
C TYR A 17 0.81 4.42 -16.56
N ASN A 18 1.90 3.81 -16.09
CA ASN A 18 2.44 3.99 -14.75
C ASN A 18 3.96 4.16 -14.87
N THR A 19 4.53 5.09 -14.10
CA THR A 19 5.99 5.30 -14.01
C THR A 19 6.47 5.05 -12.59
N MET A 20 7.48 4.21 -12.46
CA MET A 20 8.04 3.83 -11.16
C MET A 20 9.11 4.78 -10.66
N PHE A 21 9.64 5.66 -11.51
CA PHE A 21 10.75 6.55 -11.20
C PHE A 21 10.55 7.97 -11.77
N GLY A 22 11.24 8.94 -11.20
CA GLY A 22 11.31 10.32 -11.68
C GLY A 22 10.07 11.14 -11.31
N THR A 23 8.95 10.90 -12.00
CA THR A 23 7.70 11.65 -11.77
C THR A 23 6.70 10.91 -10.92
N TYR A 24 6.83 9.57 -10.75
CA TYR A 24 5.86 8.73 -10.04
C TYR A 24 4.43 8.86 -10.62
N GLY A 25 4.37 9.17 -11.92
CA GLY A 25 3.17 9.50 -12.66
C GLY A 25 2.31 8.28 -13.00
N SER A 26 1.01 8.53 -13.07
CA SER A 26 0.01 7.62 -13.61
C SER A 26 -1.01 8.45 -14.40
N ASP A 27 -1.74 7.81 -15.30
CA ASP A 27 -2.77 8.48 -16.10
C ASP A 27 -3.84 9.17 -15.23
N LEU A 28 -4.28 8.53 -14.14
CA LEU A 28 -5.21 9.14 -13.18
C LEU A 28 -4.58 10.29 -12.40
N ARG A 29 -3.31 10.19 -12.00
CA ARG A 29 -2.61 11.29 -11.30
C ARG A 29 -2.52 12.53 -12.19
N ASP A 30 -2.14 12.35 -13.44
CA ASP A 30 -1.99 13.48 -14.35
C ASP A 30 -3.36 14.08 -14.72
N GLN A 31 -4.42 13.27 -14.82
CA GLN A 31 -5.80 13.78 -14.92
C GLN A 31 -6.22 14.60 -13.69
N ALA A 32 -5.80 14.19 -12.48
CA ALA A 32 -6.02 14.97 -11.27
C ALA A 32 -5.25 16.30 -11.28
N MET A 33 -3.99 16.31 -11.73
CA MET A 33 -3.22 17.55 -11.89
C MET A 33 -3.85 18.49 -12.94
N MET A 34 -4.39 17.95 -14.03
CA MET A 34 -5.16 18.72 -15.01
C MET A 34 -6.43 19.32 -14.40
N LEU A 35 -7.14 18.55 -13.57
CA LEU A 35 -8.33 19.03 -12.83
C LEU A 35 -7.98 20.21 -11.91
N GLU A 36 -6.94 20.07 -11.10
CA GLU A 36 -6.41 21.13 -10.24
C GLU A 36 -6.05 22.38 -11.07
N THR A 37 -5.29 22.20 -12.15
CA THR A 37 -4.87 23.32 -13.02
C THR A 37 -6.06 24.07 -13.62
N LEU A 38 -7.05 23.36 -14.18
CA LEU A 38 -8.24 24.00 -14.75
C LEU A 38 -9.10 24.70 -13.68
N THR A 39 -9.14 24.16 -12.47
CA THR A 39 -9.81 24.78 -11.33
C THR A 39 -9.15 26.12 -10.97
N LEU A 40 -7.82 26.14 -10.85
CA LEU A 40 -7.05 27.35 -10.56
C LEU A 40 -7.19 28.42 -11.66
N LEU A 41 -7.36 28.00 -12.91
CA LEU A 41 -7.60 28.90 -14.05
C LEU A 41 -9.06 29.36 -14.18
N GLY A 42 -9.95 28.97 -13.26
CA GLY A 42 -11.37 29.33 -13.30
C GLY A 42 -12.17 28.65 -14.41
N GLN A 43 -11.62 27.62 -15.07
CA GLN A 43 -12.24 26.94 -16.22
C GLN A 43 -13.20 25.82 -15.76
N GLN A 44 -14.16 26.19 -14.92
CA GLN A 44 -15.06 25.28 -14.20
C GLN A 44 -15.78 24.27 -15.10
N LYS A 45 -16.28 24.70 -16.27
CA LYS A 45 -16.97 23.81 -17.22
C LYS A 45 -16.07 22.69 -17.75
N ARG A 46 -14.79 22.99 -18.05
CA ARG A 46 -13.82 21.99 -18.51
C ARG A 46 -13.38 21.08 -17.36
N ALA A 47 -13.18 21.66 -16.19
CA ALA A 47 -12.82 20.93 -14.97
C ALA A 47 -13.93 19.93 -14.53
N ALA A 48 -15.21 20.25 -14.72
CA ALA A 48 -16.32 19.39 -14.32
C ALA A 48 -16.29 17.97 -14.94
N GLY A 49 -15.86 17.85 -16.19
CA GLY A 49 -15.72 16.56 -16.87
C GLY A 49 -14.60 15.69 -16.25
N LEU A 50 -13.45 16.31 -15.96
CA LEU A 50 -12.35 15.65 -15.29
C LEU A 50 -12.70 15.28 -13.85
N MET A 51 -13.40 16.15 -13.12
CA MET A 51 -13.86 15.86 -11.76
C MET A 51 -14.68 14.57 -11.71
N ARG A 52 -15.64 14.41 -12.62
CA ARG A 52 -16.44 13.17 -12.70
C ARG A 52 -15.57 11.96 -13.00
N THR A 53 -14.63 12.09 -13.94
CA THR A 53 -13.72 11.00 -14.32
C THR A 53 -12.85 10.55 -13.15
N VAL A 54 -12.17 11.49 -12.49
CA VAL A 54 -11.28 11.23 -11.36
C VAL A 54 -12.06 10.64 -10.18
N ALA A 55 -13.24 11.20 -9.86
CA ALA A 55 -14.08 10.70 -8.78
C ALA A 55 -14.62 9.29 -9.06
N THR A 56 -15.05 9.01 -10.31
CA THR A 56 -15.51 7.67 -10.70
C THR A 56 -14.37 6.65 -10.58
N ARG A 57 -13.18 6.96 -11.07
CA ARG A 57 -12.02 6.06 -10.95
C ARG A 57 -11.61 5.81 -9.50
N LEU A 58 -11.57 6.85 -8.66
CA LEU A 58 -11.31 6.69 -7.22
C LEU A 58 -12.41 5.91 -6.47
N SER A 59 -13.63 5.86 -7.01
CA SER A 59 -14.74 5.10 -6.41
C SER A 59 -14.73 3.61 -6.78
N GLN A 60 -13.90 3.21 -7.73
CA GLN A 60 -13.74 1.81 -8.12
C GLN A 60 -12.86 1.07 -7.12
N ASP A 61 -13.10 -0.22 -6.95
CA ASP A 61 -12.26 -1.10 -6.14
C ASP A 61 -11.03 -1.50 -6.96
N SER A 62 -10.05 -0.59 -7.00
CA SER A 62 -8.82 -0.73 -7.76
C SER A 62 -7.65 -0.20 -6.95
N TRP A 63 -6.48 -0.80 -7.12
CA TRP A 63 -5.26 -0.35 -6.47
C TRP A 63 -4.79 0.98 -7.08
N TYR A 64 -4.44 1.93 -6.22
CA TYR A 64 -3.82 3.19 -6.61
C TYR A 64 -2.64 3.49 -5.68
N SER A 65 -1.53 3.98 -6.24
CA SER A 65 -0.39 4.43 -5.46
C SER A 65 -0.76 5.62 -4.55
N THR A 66 0.04 5.85 -3.51
CA THR A 66 -0.14 6.99 -2.60
C THR A 66 -0.14 8.33 -3.35
N GLN A 67 0.75 8.48 -4.35
CA GLN A 67 0.83 9.67 -5.19
C GLN A 67 -0.47 9.90 -5.99
N THR A 68 -0.96 8.87 -6.65
CA THR A 68 -2.21 8.93 -7.44
C THR A 68 -3.39 9.28 -6.55
N THR A 69 -3.50 8.63 -5.39
CA THR A 69 -4.58 8.84 -4.44
C THR A 69 -4.55 10.26 -3.87
N ALA A 70 -3.38 10.73 -3.42
CA ALA A 70 -3.22 12.05 -2.81
C ALA A 70 -3.56 13.19 -3.78
N TYR A 71 -2.97 13.17 -4.99
CA TYR A 71 -3.26 14.21 -6.00
C TYR A 71 -4.72 14.22 -6.41
N SER A 72 -5.33 13.04 -6.59
CA SER A 72 -6.75 12.94 -6.92
C SER A 72 -7.65 13.54 -5.84
N LEU A 73 -7.35 13.28 -4.56
CA LEU A 73 -8.09 13.86 -3.43
C LEU A 73 -7.91 15.38 -3.34
N ILE A 74 -6.67 15.88 -3.51
CA ILE A 74 -6.36 17.32 -3.49
C ILE A 74 -7.11 18.03 -4.62
N ALA A 75 -7.04 17.51 -5.85
CA ALA A 75 -7.69 18.11 -7.00
C ALA A 75 -9.22 18.16 -6.87
N ILE A 76 -9.84 17.08 -6.36
CA ILE A 76 -11.28 17.05 -6.07
C ILE A 76 -11.63 18.08 -4.99
N ALA A 77 -10.86 18.14 -3.90
CA ALA A 77 -11.10 19.07 -2.80
C ALA A 77 -11.02 20.53 -3.29
N GLN A 78 -10.03 20.86 -4.11
CA GLN A 78 -9.88 22.19 -4.69
C GLN A 78 -11.01 22.53 -5.68
N TYR A 79 -11.39 21.60 -6.56
CA TYR A 79 -12.50 21.81 -7.50
C TYR A 79 -13.82 22.08 -6.77
N CYS A 80 -14.12 21.27 -5.75
CA CYS A 80 -15.29 21.48 -4.90
C CYS A 80 -15.21 22.80 -4.12
N GLY A 81 -13.99 23.29 -3.89
CA GLY A 81 -13.70 24.58 -3.28
C GLY A 81 -14.23 24.71 -1.85
N ILE A 82 -14.21 25.95 -1.35
CA ILE A 82 -14.80 26.30 -0.06
C ILE A 82 -16.25 26.76 -0.30
N ASN A 83 -17.25 25.87 -0.25
CA ASN A 83 -18.66 26.25 -0.06
C ASN A 83 -18.82 27.36 1.01
N LYS A 84 -19.27 28.54 0.58
CA LYS A 84 -19.42 29.74 1.41
C LYS A 84 -20.74 29.83 2.20
N ASN A 85 -21.74 28.98 1.92
CA ASN A 85 -23.07 29.02 2.56
C ASN A 85 -23.43 27.73 3.33
N GLY A 86 -24.12 27.89 4.47
CA GLY A 86 -25.07 26.94 5.07
C GLY A 86 -24.54 25.56 5.52
N SER A 87 -25.39 24.79 6.20
CA SER A 87 -25.13 23.39 6.54
C SER A 87 -24.84 22.58 5.28
N LYS A 88 -23.66 22.00 5.19
CA LYS A 88 -23.13 21.33 3.98
C LYS A 88 -23.53 19.86 3.93
N LEU A 89 -23.79 19.28 5.10
CA LEU A 89 -24.30 17.93 5.28
C LEU A 89 -25.60 18.00 6.07
N ASP A 90 -26.69 17.52 5.47
CA ASP A 90 -27.99 17.33 6.12
C ASP A 90 -28.54 15.96 5.72
N PHE A 91 -28.41 14.99 6.62
CA PHE A 91 -28.86 13.63 6.38
C PHE A 91 -29.15 12.86 7.65
N ASN A 92 -30.06 11.90 7.53
CA ASN A 92 -30.24 10.87 8.53
C ASN A 92 -29.44 9.62 8.14
N TYR A 93 -28.83 8.97 9.12
CA TYR A 93 -28.14 7.69 8.91
C TYR A 93 -28.60 6.64 9.93
N GLN A 94 -28.50 5.39 9.50
CA GLN A 94 -28.58 4.22 10.36
C GLN A 94 -27.51 3.22 9.93
N ALA A 95 -26.55 2.95 10.81
CA ALA A 95 -25.46 2.00 10.63
C ALA A 95 -25.43 1.07 11.83
N SER A 96 -25.96 -0.15 11.67
CA SER A 96 -26.15 -1.12 12.76
C SER A 96 -27.00 -0.50 13.89
N SER A 97 -26.46 -0.38 15.12
CA SER A 97 -27.13 0.26 16.27
C SER A 97 -27.00 1.79 16.28
N ASN A 98 -26.08 2.36 15.51
CA ASN A 98 -25.85 3.81 15.46
C ASN A 98 -26.85 4.44 14.50
N LYS A 99 -27.72 5.30 15.02
CA LYS A 99 -28.64 6.13 14.23
C LYS A 99 -28.50 7.58 14.64
N GLY A 100 -28.63 8.48 13.69
CA GLY A 100 -28.52 9.90 13.97
C GLY A 100 -28.96 10.79 12.83
N ASN A 101 -29.15 12.05 13.16
CA ASN A 101 -29.30 13.13 12.21
C ASN A 101 -28.01 13.96 12.23
N VAL A 102 -27.44 14.18 11.05
CA VAL A 102 -26.24 15.01 10.87
C VAL A 102 -26.67 16.27 10.15
N ASN A 103 -26.60 17.39 10.86
CA ASN A 103 -26.72 18.73 10.30
C ASN A 103 -25.42 19.49 10.61
N SER A 104 -24.51 19.53 9.63
CA SER A 104 -23.14 20.02 9.83
C SER A 104 -22.70 20.98 8.74
N LYS A 105 -21.93 21.99 9.13
CA LYS A 105 -21.21 22.89 8.20
C LYS A 105 -19.90 22.27 7.66
N SER A 106 -19.52 21.08 8.14
CA SER A 106 -18.39 20.30 7.63
C SER A 106 -18.70 19.67 6.28
N TYR A 107 -17.69 19.47 5.43
CA TYR A 107 -17.80 18.72 4.16
C TYR A 107 -17.63 17.22 4.34
N LEU A 108 -17.00 16.82 5.45
CA LEU A 108 -16.72 15.44 5.78
C LEU A 108 -17.36 15.13 7.12
N TRP A 109 -18.04 14.00 7.15
CA TRP A 109 -18.51 13.39 8.38
C TRP A 109 -18.20 11.90 8.30
N GLN A 110 -17.76 11.35 9.42
CA GLN A 110 -17.41 9.95 9.53
C GLN A 110 -17.99 9.41 10.83
N THR A 111 -18.52 8.20 10.77
CA THR A 111 -18.90 7.41 11.94
C THR A 111 -18.43 5.98 11.75
N SER A 112 -18.18 5.30 12.86
CA SER A 112 -17.90 3.87 12.83
C SER A 112 -19.20 3.09 12.72
N ALA A 113 -19.25 2.17 11.77
CA ALA A 113 -20.23 1.09 11.75
C ALA A 113 -19.64 -0.12 12.51
N ALA A 114 -20.49 -0.90 13.18
CA ALA A 114 -20.04 -2.12 13.82
C ALA A 114 -19.54 -3.12 12.75
N PRO A 115 -18.40 -3.80 12.96
CA PRO A 115 -17.74 -4.66 11.96
C PRO A 115 -18.40 -6.04 11.81
N ASN A 116 -19.64 -6.21 12.26
CA ASN A 116 -20.35 -7.48 12.37
C ASN A 116 -21.31 -7.76 11.19
N GLY A 117 -21.12 -7.07 10.06
CA GLY A 117 -22.05 -7.08 8.95
C GLY A 117 -23.35 -6.33 9.26
N GLY A 118 -24.11 -5.98 8.22
CA GLY A 118 -25.37 -5.26 8.38
C GLY A 118 -25.70 -4.37 7.19
N LYS A 119 -26.85 -3.69 7.28
CA LYS A 119 -27.29 -2.71 6.29
C LYS A 119 -26.99 -1.29 6.80
N VAL A 120 -26.48 -0.45 5.91
CA VAL A 120 -26.32 0.99 6.16
C VAL A 120 -27.39 1.73 5.36
N PHE A 121 -28.15 2.57 6.03
CA PHE A 121 -29.16 3.43 5.41
C PHE A 121 -28.76 4.90 5.55
N ILE A 122 -28.88 5.65 4.47
CA ILE A 122 -28.65 7.10 4.45
C ILE A 122 -29.82 7.75 3.71
N LYS A 123 -30.41 8.77 4.33
CA LYS A 123 -31.43 9.63 3.73
C LYS A 123 -30.90 11.05 3.69
N ASN A 124 -30.60 11.53 2.49
CA ASN A 124 -30.23 12.93 2.27
C ASN A 124 -31.48 13.81 2.46
N ASN A 125 -31.46 14.70 3.45
CA ASN A 125 -32.52 15.68 3.66
C ASN A 125 -32.16 17.05 3.07
N GLY A 126 -30.87 17.25 2.74
CA GLY A 126 -30.36 18.48 2.15
C GLY A 126 -30.57 18.57 0.64
N THR A 127 -30.32 19.77 0.10
CA THR A 127 -30.36 20.05 -1.34
C THR A 127 -29.05 19.72 -2.06
N ASN A 128 -27.95 19.58 -1.31
CA ASN A 128 -26.64 19.22 -1.86
C ASN A 128 -26.56 17.72 -2.16
N ARG A 129 -25.81 17.35 -3.21
CA ARG A 129 -25.53 15.94 -3.51
C ARG A 129 -24.54 15.38 -2.48
N LEU A 130 -24.93 14.29 -1.82
CA LEU A 130 -24.05 13.56 -0.91
C LEU A 130 -23.32 12.43 -1.66
N TYR A 131 -22.03 12.29 -1.35
CA TYR A 131 -21.24 11.14 -1.74
C TYR A 131 -20.98 10.30 -0.49
N VAL A 132 -21.23 9.00 -0.58
CA VAL A 132 -21.12 8.07 0.54
C VAL A 132 -20.02 7.07 0.22
N ARG A 133 -19.13 6.84 1.19
CA ARG A 133 -18.14 5.76 1.15
C ARG A 133 -18.35 4.86 2.35
N LEU A 134 -18.54 3.57 2.09
CA LEU A 134 -18.51 2.52 3.11
C LEU A 134 -17.13 1.87 3.06
N ILE A 135 -16.40 1.91 4.18
CA ILE A 135 -15.05 1.35 4.28
C ILE A 135 -15.12 0.19 5.27
N GLN A 136 -14.75 -1.01 4.82
CA GLN A 136 -14.54 -2.17 5.66
C GLN A 136 -13.06 -2.54 5.63
N SER A 137 -12.44 -2.64 6.80
CA SER A 137 -11.06 -3.07 6.96
C SER A 137 -11.01 -4.15 8.04
N GLY A 138 -10.26 -5.21 7.80
CA GLY A 138 -10.06 -6.29 8.75
C GLY A 138 -8.80 -7.07 8.41
N GLN A 139 -8.28 -7.79 9.39
CA GLN A 139 -7.23 -8.77 9.15
C GLN A 139 -7.89 -10.09 8.75
N PRO A 140 -7.50 -10.70 7.62
CA PRO A 140 -8.00 -12.01 7.25
C PRO A 140 -7.60 -13.05 8.31
N SER A 141 -8.44 -14.07 8.51
CA SER A 141 -8.12 -15.18 9.41
C SER A 141 -6.82 -15.87 8.98
N SER A 142 -6.00 -16.31 9.94
CA SER A 142 -4.72 -16.99 9.66
C SER A 142 -4.90 -18.11 8.65
N GLY A 143 -4.08 -18.10 7.59
CA GLY A 143 -4.13 -19.09 6.51
C GLY A 143 -5.12 -18.78 5.38
N THR A 144 -5.92 -17.71 5.48
CA THR A 144 -6.72 -17.22 4.35
C THR A 144 -5.79 -16.48 3.39
N LEU A 145 -5.64 -17.00 2.17
CA LEU A 145 -4.85 -16.34 1.14
C LEU A 145 -5.65 -15.14 0.62
N THR A 146 -5.08 -13.93 0.73
CA THR A 146 -5.54 -12.82 -0.10
C THR A 146 -5.17 -13.14 -1.54
N GLU A 147 -6.15 -13.24 -2.44
CA GLU A 147 -5.88 -13.42 -3.87
C GLU A 147 -4.95 -12.28 -4.32
N THR A 148 -3.73 -12.66 -4.70
CA THR A 148 -2.76 -11.74 -5.29
C THR A 148 -2.31 -12.41 -6.58
N ASN A 149 -2.43 -11.70 -7.70
CA ASN A 149 -1.95 -12.17 -8.99
C ASN A 149 -0.42 -12.06 -9.01
N VAL A 150 0.24 -13.07 -8.42
CA VAL A 150 1.70 -13.20 -8.46
C VAL A 150 2.09 -13.89 -9.75
N ASP A 151 2.97 -13.26 -10.52
CA ASP A 151 3.49 -13.79 -11.77
C ASP A 151 5.01 -14.01 -11.66
N PRO A 152 5.48 -15.28 -11.61
CA PRO A 152 6.90 -15.60 -11.58
C PRO A 152 7.70 -15.09 -12.78
N ASP A 153 7.06 -14.79 -13.91
CA ASP A 153 7.72 -14.15 -15.07
C ASP A 153 7.98 -12.66 -14.84
N VAL A 154 7.32 -12.05 -13.84
CA VAL A 154 7.46 -10.64 -13.47
C VAL A 154 8.42 -10.46 -12.29
N LEU A 155 8.23 -11.18 -11.18
CA LEU A 155 9.12 -11.11 -10.01
C LEU A 155 9.21 -12.46 -9.31
N VAL A 156 10.43 -12.94 -9.10
CA VAL A 156 10.67 -14.19 -8.37
C VAL A 156 11.16 -13.86 -6.97
N MET A 157 10.51 -14.45 -5.96
CA MET A 157 10.96 -14.37 -4.57
C MET A 157 11.17 -15.78 -4.01
N ARG A 158 12.30 -15.97 -3.32
CA ARG A 158 12.64 -17.20 -2.61
C ARG A 158 13.04 -16.86 -1.18
N MET A 159 12.71 -17.74 -0.24
CA MET A 159 13.11 -17.60 1.15
C MET A 159 13.69 -18.91 1.66
N ALA A 160 14.78 -18.80 2.42
CA ALA A 160 15.44 -19.92 3.06
C ALA A 160 15.90 -19.50 4.46
N TYR A 161 16.07 -20.47 5.34
CA TYR A 161 16.54 -20.26 6.70
C TYR A 161 17.83 -21.02 6.91
N PHE A 162 18.74 -20.41 7.66
CA PHE A 162 20.05 -20.98 7.94
C PHE A 162 20.42 -20.79 9.41
N THR A 163 21.21 -21.72 9.94
CA THR A 163 21.93 -21.47 11.20
C THR A 163 23.00 -20.41 10.99
N LEU A 164 23.53 -19.83 12.07
CA LEU A 164 24.64 -18.88 11.98
C LEU A 164 25.88 -19.45 11.29
N GLY A 165 26.04 -20.78 11.29
CA GLY A 165 27.12 -21.48 10.57
C GLY A 165 26.82 -21.77 9.09
N GLY A 166 25.72 -21.23 8.53
CA GLY A 166 25.37 -21.36 7.11
C GLY A 166 24.70 -22.69 6.71
N LYS A 167 24.31 -23.54 7.68
CA LYS A 167 23.60 -24.80 7.38
C LYS A 167 22.10 -24.53 7.22
N PRO A 168 21.42 -25.14 6.22
CA PRO A 168 19.97 -25.03 6.09
C PRO A 168 19.25 -25.40 7.38
N LEU A 169 18.18 -24.67 7.68
CA LEU A 169 17.36 -24.80 8.87
C LEU A 169 15.88 -24.84 8.45
N ASP A 170 15.10 -25.73 9.07
CA ASP A 170 13.64 -25.71 8.92
C ASP A 170 13.03 -24.81 10.01
N PRO A 171 12.34 -23.71 9.64
CA PRO A 171 11.73 -22.80 10.61
C PRO A 171 10.46 -23.36 11.28
N ALA A 172 9.90 -24.49 10.80
CA ALA A 172 8.64 -25.03 11.30
C ALA A 172 8.71 -25.39 12.79
N LYS A 173 9.88 -25.82 13.28
CA LYS A 173 10.10 -26.15 14.68
C LYS A 173 11.51 -25.77 15.13
N LEU A 174 11.60 -24.81 16.03
CA LEU A 174 12.86 -24.25 16.53
C LEU A 174 12.99 -24.46 18.04
N LYS A 175 14.21 -24.68 18.54
CA LYS A 175 14.47 -24.68 19.99
C LYS A 175 14.57 -23.25 20.50
N GLN A 176 14.03 -22.97 21.68
CA GLN A 176 14.11 -21.67 22.33
C GLN A 176 15.58 -21.24 22.50
N GLY A 177 15.87 -19.97 22.20
CA GLY A 177 17.21 -19.39 22.21
C GLY A 177 18.07 -19.72 20.98
N THR A 178 17.51 -20.38 19.97
CA THR A 178 18.23 -20.63 18.70
C THR A 178 18.36 -19.34 17.91
N ASP A 179 19.59 -18.92 17.62
CA ASP A 179 19.89 -17.88 16.65
C ASP A 179 19.96 -18.47 15.23
N PHE A 180 19.32 -17.78 14.29
CA PHE A 180 19.24 -18.19 12.90
C PHE A 180 19.07 -16.98 11.97
N VAL A 181 19.12 -17.22 10.67
CA VAL A 181 19.06 -16.19 9.64
C VAL A 181 17.97 -16.52 8.64
N ALA A 182 17.09 -15.55 8.36
CA ALA A 182 16.20 -15.59 7.22
C ALA A 182 16.89 -14.92 6.02
N GLN A 183 17.02 -15.66 4.92
CA GLN A 183 17.51 -15.17 3.63
C GLN A 183 16.34 -15.02 2.67
N VAL A 184 16.14 -13.81 2.14
CA VAL A 184 15.20 -13.57 1.04
C VAL A 184 15.98 -13.21 -0.20
N THR A 185 15.70 -13.90 -1.30
CA THR A 185 16.30 -13.67 -2.62
C THR A 185 15.23 -13.23 -3.60
N LEU A 186 15.47 -12.12 -4.28
CA LEU A 186 14.56 -11.50 -5.23
C LEU A 186 15.24 -11.38 -6.59
N LYS A 187 14.56 -11.84 -7.64
CA LYS A 187 15.07 -11.81 -9.00
C LYS A 187 14.07 -11.17 -9.95
N ASN A 188 14.55 -10.24 -10.76
CA ASN A 188 13.84 -9.71 -11.90
C ASN A 188 14.15 -10.58 -13.13
N PRO A 189 13.18 -11.35 -13.67
CA PRO A 189 13.41 -12.20 -14.85
C PRO A 189 13.65 -11.42 -16.14
N GLY A 190 13.37 -10.13 -16.14
CA GLY A 190 13.66 -9.20 -17.22
C GLY A 190 12.52 -8.94 -18.21
N LYS A 191 11.30 -9.44 -17.93
CA LYS A 191 10.16 -9.30 -18.86
C LYS A 191 9.54 -7.89 -18.88
N ARG A 192 9.85 -7.05 -17.89
CA ARG A 192 9.28 -5.70 -17.74
C ARG A 192 10.32 -4.61 -17.49
N GLY A 193 11.57 -4.85 -17.90
CA GLY A 193 12.68 -3.91 -17.71
C GLY A 193 13.12 -3.79 -16.24
N ARG A 194 13.70 -2.64 -15.88
CA ARG A 194 14.17 -2.34 -14.51
C ARG A 194 13.01 -1.97 -13.59
N TYR A 195 13.09 -2.40 -12.33
CA TYR A 195 12.14 -2.05 -11.28
C TYR A 195 12.78 -1.07 -10.30
N ASP A 196 12.08 0.02 -10.01
CA ASP A 196 12.51 1.05 -9.06
C ASP A 196 11.47 1.18 -7.94
N ASN A 197 11.91 1.66 -6.78
CA ASN A 197 11.06 1.82 -5.59
C ASN A 197 10.38 0.51 -5.18
N MET A 198 11.18 -0.57 -5.13
CA MET A 198 10.75 -1.86 -4.60
C MET A 198 10.68 -1.79 -3.08
N ALA A 199 9.67 -2.41 -2.49
CA ALA A 199 9.52 -2.57 -1.06
C ALA A 199 9.37 -4.06 -0.72
N LEU A 200 10.34 -4.64 -0.01
CA LEU A 200 10.26 -5.96 0.60
C LEU A 200 9.80 -5.79 2.06
N THR A 201 8.66 -6.39 2.40
CA THR A 201 8.10 -6.45 3.76
C THR A 201 8.22 -7.86 4.31
N GLN A 202 8.97 -8.02 5.39
CA GLN A 202 9.12 -9.27 6.12
C GLN A 202 8.56 -9.10 7.53
N VAL A 203 7.38 -9.66 7.81
CA VAL A 203 6.82 -9.70 9.17
C VAL A 203 7.16 -11.06 9.79
N PHE A 204 7.64 -11.03 11.03
CA PHE A 204 8.04 -12.22 11.76
C PHE A 204 7.00 -12.59 12.84
N PRO A 205 6.84 -13.88 13.17
CA PRO A 205 5.93 -14.31 14.23
C PRO A 205 6.41 -13.83 15.59
N SER A 206 5.49 -13.54 16.51
CA SER A 206 5.80 -13.01 17.85
C SER A 206 6.68 -13.92 18.73
N GLY A 207 6.87 -15.19 18.34
CA GLY A 207 7.82 -16.09 18.99
C GLY A 207 9.28 -15.83 18.64
N TRP A 208 9.55 -15.00 17.63
CA TRP A 208 10.88 -14.67 17.15
C TRP A 208 11.21 -13.20 17.43
N GLU A 209 12.47 -12.93 17.77
CA GLU A 209 13.00 -11.58 17.93
C GLU A 209 13.94 -11.25 16.78
N ILE A 210 13.87 -10.01 16.29
CA ILE A 210 14.77 -9.50 15.26
C ILE A 210 16.04 -8.98 15.92
N LEU A 211 17.19 -9.54 15.53
CA LEU A 211 18.48 -9.11 16.01
C LEU A 211 19.01 -8.00 15.09
N ASN A 212 19.08 -6.77 15.61
CA ASN A 212 19.53 -5.63 14.83
C ASN A 212 21.06 -5.57 14.75
N THR A 213 21.62 -6.10 13.65
CA THR A 213 23.06 -6.15 13.40
C THR A 213 23.73 -4.77 13.33
N ARG A 214 23.00 -3.70 12.99
CA ARG A 214 23.55 -2.32 12.98
C ARG A 214 24.01 -1.86 14.37
N MET A 215 23.45 -2.44 15.43
CA MET A 215 23.80 -2.14 16.81
C MET A 215 24.90 -3.08 17.34
N MET A 216 25.24 -4.13 16.59
CA MET A 216 26.25 -5.11 16.96
C MET A 216 27.54 -4.76 16.20
N ASN A 217 28.60 -4.39 16.91
CA ASN A 217 29.93 -4.07 16.33
C ASN A 217 30.65 -5.31 15.77
N ASN A 218 29.96 -6.18 15.05
CA ASN A 218 30.51 -7.42 14.51
C ASN A 218 30.43 -7.41 12.98
N ASP A 219 31.48 -7.95 12.34
CA ASP A 219 31.46 -8.20 10.91
C ASP A 219 30.31 -9.16 10.57
N GLU A 220 29.34 -8.70 9.77
CA GLU A 220 28.18 -9.50 9.39
C GLU A 220 28.63 -10.75 8.60
N ALA A 221 28.51 -11.93 9.19
CA ALA A 221 28.75 -13.20 8.50
C ALA A 221 27.82 -13.39 7.28
N PHE A 222 26.66 -12.73 7.28
CA PHE A 222 25.68 -12.73 6.20
C PHE A 222 25.48 -11.31 5.68
N LYS A 223 26.13 -10.99 4.57
CA LYS A 223 26.09 -9.64 4.00
C LYS A 223 24.95 -9.50 3.00
N SER A 224 24.03 -8.59 3.29
CA SER A 224 22.94 -8.24 2.38
C SER A 224 23.44 -7.50 1.13
N SER A 225 22.72 -7.66 0.02
CA SER A 225 22.86 -6.79 -1.15
C SER A 225 22.60 -5.33 -0.81
N VAL A 226 23.09 -4.41 -1.65
CA VAL A 226 22.88 -2.98 -1.47
C VAL A 226 21.38 -2.65 -1.52
N SER A 227 20.92 -1.87 -0.55
CA SER A 227 19.56 -1.35 -0.45
C SER A 227 19.61 0.17 -0.28
N ASP A 228 18.58 0.86 -0.76
CA ASP A 228 18.43 2.31 -0.60
C ASP A 228 18.12 2.67 0.86
N TYR A 229 17.28 1.87 1.51
CA TYR A 229 16.92 2.05 2.92
C TYR A 229 16.44 0.73 3.55
N ARG A 230 16.69 0.56 4.86
CA ARG A 230 16.05 -0.51 5.66
C ARG A 230 15.52 0.05 6.97
N ASP A 231 14.26 -0.24 7.24
CA ASP A 231 13.55 0.04 8.47
C ASP A 231 13.40 -1.26 9.26
N ILE A 232 14.05 -1.35 10.42
CA ILE A 232 14.03 -2.53 11.31
C ILE A 232 13.18 -2.16 12.52
N ARG A 233 12.04 -2.83 12.66
CA ARG A 233 11.10 -2.70 13.78
C ARG A 233 11.09 -3.98 14.59
N ASP A 234 10.33 -4.00 15.68
CA ASP A 234 10.22 -5.16 16.56
C ASP A 234 9.56 -6.37 15.88
N ASP A 235 8.57 -6.14 15.00
CA ASP A 235 7.78 -7.20 14.36
C ASP A 235 8.13 -7.44 12.89
N ARG A 236 8.86 -6.51 12.26
CA ARG A 236 9.09 -6.55 10.82
C ARG A 236 10.37 -5.84 10.39
N VAL A 237 10.85 -6.24 9.21
CA VAL A 237 11.89 -5.52 8.48
C VAL A 237 11.34 -5.11 7.12
N ASN A 238 11.44 -3.82 6.80
CA ASN A 238 11.13 -3.28 5.48
C ASN A 238 12.44 -2.92 4.77
N THR A 239 12.64 -3.43 3.57
CA THR A 239 13.83 -3.18 2.75
C THR A 239 13.43 -2.54 1.44
N TYR A 240 14.01 -1.37 1.14
CA TYR A 240 13.73 -0.57 -0.05
C TYR A 240 14.94 -0.56 -0.97
N PHE A 241 14.71 -0.82 -2.26
CA PHE A 241 15.79 -1.01 -3.24
C PHE A 241 15.29 -0.83 -4.67
N SER A 242 16.24 -0.86 -5.60
CA SER A 242 15.98 -0.97 -7.04
C SER A 242 16.53 -2.30 -7.57
N LEU A 243 15.89 -2.87 -8.59
CA LEU A 243 16.23 -4.17 -9.15
C LEU A 243 16.32 -4.10 -10.67
N SER A 244 17.54 -4.14 -11.21
CA SER A 244 17.79 -4.08 -12.64
C SER A 244 17.27 -5.33 -13.36
N GLU A 245 17.12 -5.22 -14.67
CA GLU A 245 16.72 -6.35 -15.52
C GLU A 245 17.70 -7.52 -15.38
N GLY A 246 17.19 -8.73 -15.17
CA GLY A 246 18.01 -9.94 -14.99
C GLY A 246 18.76 -10.03 -13.66
N GLN A 247 18.72 -8.98 -12.83
CA GLN A 247 19.45 -8.92 -11.57
C GLN A 247 18.77 -9.76 -10.48
N GLU A 248 19.60 -10.31 -9.59
CA GLU A 248 19.19 -10.96 -8.35
C GLU A 248 19.82 -10.22 -7.16
N VAL A 249 19.04 -10.05 -6.08
CA VAL A 249 19.48 -9.44 -4.82
C VAL A 249 19.07 -10.32 -3.65
N THR A 250 19.88 -10.32 -2.60
CA THR A 250 19.67 -11.14 -1.42
C THR A 250 19.74 -10.29 -0.15
N TYR A 251 18.74 -10.43 0.72
CA TYR A 251 18.66 -9.73 1.99
C TYR A 251 18.59 -10.73 3.14
N TYR A 252 19.34 -10.44 4.19
CA TYR A 252 19.42 -11.26 5.40
C TYR A 252 18.78 -10.53 6.59
N VAL A 253 18.11 -11.29 7.43
CA VAL A 253 17.60 -10.84 8.74
C VAL A 253 18.02 -11.87 9.78
N MET A 254 18.76 -11.43 10.80
CA MET A 254 19.12 -12.27 11.94
C MET A 254 17.97 -12.31 12.94
N LEU A 255 17.69 -13.50 13.45
CA LEU A 255 16.53 -13.80 14.28
C LEU A 255 16.94 -14.68 15.46
N ASN A 256 16.25 -14.52 16.59
CA ASN A 256 16.29 -15.43 17.73
C ASN A 256 14.92 -16.06 17.97
N ALA A 257 14.86 -17.38 18.18
CA ALA A 257 13.64 -18.05 18.61
C ALA A 257 13.41 -17.83 20.12
N ALA A 258 12.90 -16.67 20.51
CA ALA A 258 12.92 -16.19 21.89
C ALA A 258 11.84 -16.78 22.81
N TYR A 259 10.61 -16.96 22.32
CA TYR A 259 9.47 -17.33 23.17
C TYR A 259 8.86 -18.67 22.76
N ALA A 260 8.80 -19.63 23.70
CA ALA A 260 8.18 -20.92 23.47
C ALA A 260 6.67 -20.80 23.23
N GLY A 261 6.17 -21.45 22.18
CA GLY A 261 4.76 -21.37 21.79
C GLY A 261 4.56 -21.70 20.31
N ARG A 262 3.29 -21.66 19.88
CA ARG A 262 2.89 -21.88 18.48
C ARG A 262 2.40 -20.57 17.88
N TYR A 263 3.04 -20.13 16.80
CA TYR A 263 2.80 -18.83 16.20
C TYR A 263 2.56 -18.96 14.69
N PHE A 264 1.78 -18.06 14.13
CA PHE A 264 1.62 -17.98 12.68
C PHE A 264 2.67 -17.03 12.12
N GLN A 265 3.56 -17.54 11.29
CA GLN A 265 4.48 -16.74 10.50
C GLN A 265 3.69 -16.08 9.36
N PRO A 266 3.61 -14.74 9.30
CA PRO A 266 2.90 -14.05 8.22
C PRO A 266 3.56 -14.23 6.85
N THR A 267 2.85 -13.82 5.80
CA THR A 267 3.38 -13.80 4.44
C THR A 267 4.57 -12.84 4.33
N THR A 268 5.56 -13.23 3.53
CA THR A 268 6.59 -12.28 3.05
C THR A 268 6.12 -11.72 1.72
N TYR A 269 6.20 -10.41 1.54
CA TYR A 269 5.64 -9.73 0.38
C TYR A 269 6.62 -8.71 -0.17
N CYS A 270 6.75 -8.64 -1.49
CA CYS A 270 7.54 -7.64 -2.18
C CYS A 270 6.73 -7.04 -3.34
N GLU A 271 6.75 -5.72 -3.50
CA GLU A 271 6.09 -5.04 -4.61
C GLU A 271 6.83 -3.79 -5.06
N ALA A 272 6.56 -3.32 -6.28
CA ALA A 272 6.90 -1.97 -6.70
C ALA A 272 5.83 -0.99 -6.17
N MET A 273 6.26 0.01 -5.38
CA MET A 273 5.34 0.92 -4.66
C MET A 273 4.41 1.75 -5.57
N TYR A 274 4.76 1.88 -6.85
CA TYR A 274 4.03 2.68 -7.84
C TYR A 274 3.43 1.86 -8.98
N ASP A 275 3.56 0.52 -8.93
CA ASP A 275 2.92 -0.42 -9.84
C ASP A 275 2.77 -1.79 -9.16
N SER A 276 1.61 -2.02 -8.54
CA SER A 276 1.33 -3.27 -7.84
C SER A 276 1.25 -4.50 -8.75
N SER A 277 1.26 -4.34 -10.08
CA SER A 277 1.35 -5.48 -10.99
C SER A 277 2.73 -6.14 -10.98
N ILE A 278 3.73 -5.50 -10.36
CA ILE A 278 5.05 -6.07 -10.08
C ILE A 278 5.09 -6.43 -8.60
N ASN A 279 4.79 -7.69 -8.29
CA ASN A 279 4.76 -8.19 -6.93
C ASN A 279 5.20 -9.67 -6.85
N ALA A 280 5.59 -10.08 -5.64
CA ALA A 280 5.85 -11.46 -5.28
C ALA A 280 5.42 -11.71 -3.84
N LEU A 281 4.85 -12.89 -3.58
CA LEU A 281 4.35 -13.29 -2.27
C LEU A 281 4.78 -14.71 -1.93
N LEU A 282 5.29 -14.89 -0.72
CA LEU A 282 5.51 -16.20 -0.12
C LEU A 282 4.49 -16.41 0.99
N LYS A 283 3.83 -17.58 0.94
CA LYS A 283 2.75 -17.94 1.87
C LYS A 283 3.28 -18.03 3.29
N GLY A 284 2.47 -17.57 4.23
CA GLY A 284 2.72 -17.77 5.66
C GLY A 284 2.52 -19.23 6.07
N GLN A 285 3.03 -19.59 7.24
CA GLN A 285 2.97 -20.95 7.78
C GLN A 285 2.91 -20.94 9.30
N TRP A 286 2.47 -22.04 9.90
CA TRP A 286 2.58 -22.21 11.35
C TRP A 286 4.00 -22.61 11.72
N VAL A 287 4.53 -22.01 12.77
CA VAL A 287 5.83 -22.33 13.36
C VAL A 287 5.69 -22.58 14.85
N GLU A 288 6.58 -23.38 15.41
CA GLU A 288 6.61 -23.71 16.83
C GLU A 288 8.00 -23.46 17.42
N VAL A 289 8.04 -22.77 18.56
CA VAL A 289 9.24 -22.64 19.38
C VAL A 289 9.08 -23.57 20.58
N VAL A 290 9.95 -24.58 20.68
CA VAL A 290 9.93 -25.58 21.75
C VAL A 290 11.06 -25.33 22.76
N LYS A 291 10.85 -25.74 24.00
CA LYS A 291 11.89 -25.67 25.05
C LYS A 291 13.06 -26.61 24.75
#